data_AF-A0A917QK52-F1
#
_entry.id   AF-A0A917QK52-F1
#
_cell.length_a   1.000
_cell.length_b   1.000
_cell.length_c   1.000
_cell.angle_alpha   90.00
_cell.angle_beta   90.00
_cell.angle_gamma   90.00
#
_symmetry.space_group_name_H-M   'P 1'
#
loop_
_entity.id
_entity.type
_entity.pdbx_description
1 polymer ?
#
loop_
_entity_poly.entity_id
_entity_poly.type
_entity_poly.pdbx_seq_one_letter_code
_entity_poly.pdbx_strand_id
1 'polypeptide(L)' 'MNLVELLDRREYLLVLRAPSNAIRVIGALVDAGMLTEFTGYKRNRMWQARSVLTALDDFALRAGRRAIPS' A
#
# COMPACT_ATOMS: atom_id res chain seq x y z
N MET A 1 -28.95 -2.96 -19.49
CA MET A 1 -28.53 -3.62 -18.25
C MET A 1 -27.88 -4.95 -18.63
N ASN A 2 -26.57 -4.92 -18.86
CA ASN A 2 -25.79 -6.06 -19.33
C ASN A 2 -25.00 -6.68 -18.15
N LEU A 3 -24.71 -7.98 -18.22
CA LEU A 3 -23.84 -8.71 -17.29
C LEU A 3 -22.47 -8.01 -17.08
N VAL A 4 -21.95 -7.30 -18.09
CA VAL A 4 -20.73 -6.48 -18.02
C VAL A 4 -20.89 -5.29 -17.05
N GLU A 5 -22.05 -4.62 -17.03
CA GLU A 5 -22.35 -3.55 -16.06
C GLU A 5 -22.58 -4.10 -14.63
N LEU A 6 -23.04 -5.35 -14.52
CA LEU A 6 -23.27 -6.04 -13.25
C LEU A 6 -21.96 -6.52 -12.59
N LEU A 7 -20.96 -6.90 -13.39
CA LEU A 7 -19.63 -7.24 -12.91
C LEU A 7 -18.87 -6.00 -12.43
N ASP A 8 -18.97 -4.88 -13.16
CA ASP A 8 -18.40 -3.58 -12.76
C ASP A 8 -19.02 -3.08 -11.44
N ARG A 9 -20.33 -3.22 -11.26
CA ARG A 9 -21.02 -2.76 -10.02
C ARG A 9 -20.66 -3.58 -8.78
N ARG A 10 -20.35 -4.88 -8.91
CA ARG A 10 -19.91 -5.71 -7.78
C ARG A 10 -18.47 -5.40 -7.36
N GLU A 11 -17.59 -5.09 -8.30
CA GLU A 11 -16.25 -4.57 -7.97
C GLU A 11 -16.31 -3.16 -7.36
N TYR A 12 -17.17 -2.28 -7.87
CA TYR A 12 -17.36 -0.93 -7.29
C TYR A 12 -17.86 -0.97 -5.84
N LEU A 13 -18.75 -1.91 -5.49
CA LEU A 13 -19.26 -2.05 -4.12
C LEU A 13 -18.22 -2.58 -3.12
N LEU A 14 -17.17 -3.27 -3.59
CA LEU A 14 -16.04 -3.67 -2.75
C LEU A 14 -15.09 -2.48 -2.48
N VAL A 15 -14.94 -1.56 -3.43
CA VAL A 15 -14.10 -0.36 -3.31
C VAL A 15 -14.79 0.77 -2.52
N LEU A 16 -16.13 0.83 -2.52
CA LEU A 16 -16.93 1.87 -1.84
C LEU A 16 -17.01 1.75 -0.31
N ARG A 17 -16.40 0.73 0.30
CA ARG A 17 -16.12 0.74 1.74
C ARG A 17 -14.72 1.31 1.98
N ALA A 18 -14.55 2.61 1.80
CA ALA A 18 -13.45 3.31 2.44
C ALA A 18 -13.50 2.94 3.94
N PRO A 19 -12.45 2.37 4.55
CA PRO A 19 -12.51 2.05 5.96
C PRO A 19 -12.46 3.41 6.65
N SER A 20 -13.59 3.86 7.20
CA SER A 20 -13.64 5.00 8.12
C SER A 20 -12.61 4.84 9.26
N ASN A 21 -12.17 3.61 9.52
CA ASN A 21 -11.17 3.25 10.51
C ASN A 21 -9.70 3.23 9.99
N ALA A 22 -9.45 3.39 8.69
CA ALA A 22 -8.09 3.28 8.13
C ALA A 22 -7.15 4.34 8.71
N ILE A 23 -7.63 5.58 8.84
CA ILE A 23 -6.86 6.69 9.40
C ILE A 23 -6.46 6.43 10.85
N ARG A 24 -7.32 5.80 11.66
CA ARG A 24 -6.99 5.43 13.04
C ARG A 24 -5.87 4.40 13.10
N VAL A 25 -5.94 3.37 12.25
CA VAL A 25 -4.91 2.32 12.18
C VAL A 25 -3.58 2.90 11.68
N ILE A 26 -3.63 3.75 10.64
CA ILE A 26 -2.46 4.46 10.14
C ILE A 26 -1.83 5.32 11.24
N GLY A 27 -2.64 6.03 12.02
CA GLY A 27 -2.16 6.81 13.17
C GLY A 27 -1.39 5.95 14.17
N ALA A 28 -1.96 4.82 14.59
CA ALA A 28 -1.29 3.89 15.50
C ALA A 28 0.04 3.35 14.94
N LEU A 29 0.12 3.09 13.62
CA LEU A 29 1.35 2.66 12.97
C LEU A 29 2.38 3.77 12.83
N VAL A 30 1.96 5.02 12.66
CA VAL A 30 2.85 6.19 12.69
C VAL A 30 3.39 6.40 14.10
N ASP A 31 2.53 6.33 15.12
CA ASP A 31 2.93 6.46 16.53
C ASP A 31 3.91 5.36 16.95
N ALA A 32 3.76 4.15 16.40
CA ALA A 32 4.68 3.03 16.58
C ALA A 32 5.97 3.13 15.73
N GLY A 33 6.13 4.18 14.91
CA GLY A 33 7.30 4.39 14.04
C GLY A 33 7.35 3.47 12.81
N MET A 34 6.29 2.73 12.52
CA MET A 34 6.22 1.79 11.39
C MET A 34 5.93 2.50 10.06
N LEU A 35 5.21 3.62 10.11
CA LEU A 35 4.86 4.43 8.95
C LEU A 35 5.40 5.86 9.09
N THR A 36 5.82 6.44 7.96
CA THR A 36 6.23 7.84 7.86
C THR A 36 5.46 8.53 6.74
N GLU A 37 4.89 9.69 7.03
CA GLU A 37 4.26 10.57 6.03
C GLU A 37 5.36 11.16 5.12
N PHE A 38 5.14 11.24 3.81
CA PHE A 38 6.19 11.69 2.87
C PHE A 38 5.74 12.71 1.83
N THR A 39 4.47 13.09 1.82
CA THR A 39 3.90 14.03 0.86
C THR A 39 3.88 15.47 1.37
N GLY A 40 3.98 15.69 2.68
CA GLY A 40 3.99 17.03 3.29
C GLY A 40 2.64 17.76 3.21
N TYR A 41 1.58 17.12 2.72
CA TYR A 41 0.29 17.74 2.51
C TYR A 41 -0.66 17.54 3.70
N LYS A 42 -1.62 18.48 3.87
CA LYS A 42 -2.69 18.36 4.89
C LYS A 42 -3.82 17.41 4.48
N ARG A 43 -3.99 17.14 3.17
CA ARG A 43 -4.99 16.25 2.57
C ARG A 43 -4.30 15.31 1.58
N ASN A 44 -4.95 14.19 1.25
CA ASN A 44 -4.40 13.16 0.37
C ASN A 44 -2.99 12.70 0.80
N ARG A 45 -2.79 12.60 2.13
CA ARG A 45 -1.54 12.16 2.72
C ARG A 45 -1.25 10.73 2.29
N MET A 46 0.02 10.47 2.03
CA MET A 46 0.51 9.13 1.80
C MET A 46 1.57 8.81 2.86
N TRP A 47 1.62 7.54 3.23
CA TRP A 47 2.55 7.01 4.21
C TRP A 47 3.34 5.87 3.60
N GLN A 48 4.60 5.75 4.00
CA GLN A 48 5.48 4.67 3.59
C GLN A 48 6.05 3.95 4.81
N ALA A 49 6.21 2.63 4.70
CA ALA A 49 6.97 1.84 5.65
C ALA A 49 8.42 1.72 5.15
N ARG A 50 9.31 2.59 5.64
CA ARG A 50 10.71 2.62 5.18
C ARG A 50 11.43 1.28 5.42
N SER A 51 11.11 0.59 6.51
CA SER A 51 11.66 -0.73 6.83
C SER A 51 11.28 -1.78 5.79
N VAL A 52 10.02 -1.78 5.33
CA VAL A 52 9.54 -2.71 4.30
C VAL A 52 10.21 -2.40 2.96
N LEU A 53 10.28 -1.13 2.56
CA LEU A 53 10.97 -0.74 1.33
C LEU A 53 12.44 -1.16 1.36
N THR A 54 13.14 -0.92 2.47
CA THR A 54 14.53 -1.35 2.65
C THR A 54 14.67 -2.87 2.56
N ALA A 55 13.77 -3.64 3.17
CA ALA A 55 13.79 -5.09 3.09
C ALA A 55 13.55 -5.61 1.66
N LEU A 56 12.69 -4.93 0.89
CA LEU A 56 12.47 -5.22 -0.51
C LEU A 56 13.71 -4.90 -1.36
N ASP A 57 14.37 -3.77 -1.10
CA ASP A 57 15.63 -3.40 -1.76
C ASP A 57 16.73 -4.44 -1.47
N ASP A 58 16.91 -4.83 -0.21
CA ASP A 58 17.85 -5.87 0.21
C ASP A 58 17.56 -7.23 -0.41
N PHE A 59 16.28 -7.56 -0.57
CA PHE A 59 15.85 -8.76 -1.26
C PHE A 59 16.20 -8.69 -2.74
N ALA A 60 15.89 -7.58 -3.42
CA ALA A 60 16.19 -7.39 -4.83
C ALA A 60 17.69 -7.47 -5.13
N LEU A 61 18.54 -6.88 -4.27
CA LEU A 61 19.99 -6.97 -4.37
C LEU A 61 20.48 -8.42 -4.27
N ARG A 62 19.90 -9.24 -3.39
CA ARG A 62 20.23 -10.67 -3.25
C ARG A 62 19.70 -11.51 -4.41
N ALA A 63 18.47 -11.26 -4.83
CA ALA A 63 17.84 -11.98 -5.93
C ALA A 63 18.55 -11.70 -7.26
N GLY A 64 18.98 -10.45 -7.50
CA GLY A 64 19.78 -10.06 -8.67
C GLY A 64 21.13 -10.77 -8.73
N ARG A 65 21.77 -11.04 -7.58
CA ARG A 65 23.02 -11.84 -7.51
C ARG A 65 22.83 -13.32 -7.83
N ARG A 66 21.59 -13.83 -7.77
CA ARG A 66 21.25 -15.23 -8.09
C ARG A 66 20.94 -15.43 -9.58
N ALA A 67 20.75 -14.36 -10.34
CA ALA A 67 20.43 -14.44 -11.75
C ALA A 67 21.72 -14.52 -12.58
N ILE A 68 21.75 -15.56 -13.44
CA ILE A 68 22.78 -15.97 -14.40
C ILE A 68 23.76 -17.04 -13.86
N PRO A 69 23.40 -18.33 -13.97
CA PRO A 69 24.38 -19.38 -14.22
C PRO A 69 25.05 -19.09 -15.57
N SER A 70 26.38 -18.99 -15.58
CA SER A 70 27.20 -19.02 -16.79
C SER A 70 27.22 -20.41 -17.40
#